data_AF-A0A831YKW8-F1
#
_entry.id   AF-A0A831YKW8-F1
#
_cell.length_a   1.000
_cell.length_b   1.000
_cell.length_c   1.000
_cell.angle_alpha   90.00
_cell.angle_beta   90.00
_cell.angle_gamma   90.00
#
_symmetry.space_group_name_H-M   'P 1'
#
loop_
_entity.id
_entity.type
_entity.pdbx_description
1 polymer ?
#
loop_
_entity_poly.entity_id
_entity_poly.type
_entity_poly.pdbx_seq_one_letter_code
_entity_poly.pdbx_strand_id
1 'polypeptide(L)'
;MSTTSAWSSVPHDPPSRSDWSARARYAPTDFVTLLWRERWLMLGVFLAIFLLGLAFSTTMKKTYTAQSSLFVRLGQEYVYEPRAGDAARGAVPDVDQVIQSESEILGSGELRDRVIRKLGFGKVFPGSATKYAVASPEGKRKLMAEGRDSLARNLKIETAPDNSIIRLAYANEDPEIAEKVLNTLLEEYLIYRRSLLIGTSDNGLERQRDLFAQKLAENDTAYQAFLSGNDIGDFTAQKTALTQLQAQAESQKYATEAQLQDRMGRLAAVSAELARTPADMVLYRDSDMSAPAKLAQLKLDREGLLSRYRPDAQPVRDIEAQIAQLEQGVASGRTNGEGARRSGPNPIWQTLQSTRNDLTAEVAALRQSLAAYTQQVQDVNQRLLRLSELEPTFNQLSRDRDVLSTNVRDFTVKEQQDQAQRQMSAQGSDNIRIVQRAVAPSTGKSLKKPIIVLAFLFAAFTAACVGLVRMLLRPGLQTPASASRTLGLPVLATANYKR
;
A
#
# COMPACT_ATOMS: atom_id res chain seq x y z
N MET A 1 6.65 5.44 125.75
CA MET A 1 6.43 6.44 126.82
C MET A 1 5.26 7.30 126.41
N SER A 2 4.20 7.21 127.20
CA SER A 2 2.92 7.89 127.06
C SER A 2 3.01 9.38 127.39
N THR A 3 2.53 10.23 126.49
CA THR A 3 2.10 11.60 126.83
C THR A 3 0.72 11.82 126.22
N THR A 4 -0.31 11.50 127.00
CA THR A 4 -1.69 11.94 126.76
C THR A 4 -1.80 13.40 127.16
N SER A 5 -1.88 14.30 126.18
CA SER A 5 -2.34 15.67 126.41
C SER A 5 -3.81 15.77 126.05
N ALA A 6 -4.64 15.96 127.07
CA ALA A 6 -6.05 16.26 126.96
C ALA A 6 -6.25 17.64 126.35
N TRP A 7 -6.82 17.69 125.15
CA TRP A 7 -7.50 18.88 124.65
C TRP A 7 -8.91 18.48 124.27
N SER A 8 -9.83 19.11 124.99
CA SER A 8 -11.27 19.07 124.86
C SER A 8 -11.73 19.22 123.42
N SER A 9 -12.56 18.29 122.97
CA SER A 9 -13.43 18.47 121.81
C SER A 9 -14.35 19.66 122.04
N VAL A 10 -14.17 20.73 121.27
CA VAL A 10 -15.16 21.81 121.13
C VAL A 10 -16.23 21.30 120.17
N PRO A 11 -17.50 21.17 120.60
CA PRO A 11 -18.53 20.54 119.80
C PRO A 11 -19.20 21.57 118.88
N HIS A 12 -18.50 22.08 117.86
CA HIS A 12 -19.12 22.70 116.67
C HIS A 12 -18.25 22.71 115.41
N ASP A 13 -17.09 22.06 115.41
CA ASP A 13 -16.39 21.86 114.13
C ASP A 13 -17.10 20.77 113.30
N PRO A 14 -17.49 21.05 112.04
CA PRO A 14 -17.96 20.02 111.14
C PRO A 14 -16.85 18.96 110.99
N PRO A 15 -17.18 17.66 110.85
CA PRO A 15 -16.18 16.61 110.70
C PRO A 15 -15.22 16.96 109.55
N SER A 16 -13.93 16.67 109.73
CA SER A 16 -12.90 16.88 108.73
C SER A 16 -13.33 16.26 107.40
N ARG A 17 -13.73 17.09 106.44
CA ARG A 17 -14.06 16.65 105.09
C ARG A 17 -12.77 16.14 104.45
N SER A 18 -12.66 14.83 104.31
CA SER A 18 -11.55 14.14 103.61
C SER A 18 -11.51 14.41 102.10
N ASP A 19 -12.39 15.25 101.58
CA ASP A 19 -12.54 15.52 100.14
C ASP A 19 -11.65 16.66 99.62
N TRP A 20 -10.69 17.15 100.42
CA TRP A 20 -9.72 18.17 99.99
C TRP A 20 -8.61 17.63 99.06
N SER A 21 -8.92 16.65 98.21
CA SER A 21 -8.20 16.49 96.94
C SER A 21 -8.69 17.54 95.93
N ALA A 22 -8.77 18.81 96.36
CA ALA A 22 -9.15 19.90 95.48
C ALA A 22 -8.02 20.07 94.46
N ARG A 23 -8.26 19.60 93.23
CA ARG A 23 -7.42 19.96 92.08
C ARG A 23 -7.30 21.48 92.07
N ALA A 24 -6.06 21.98 92.12
CA ALA A 24 -5.79 23.41 92.15
C ALA A 24 -6.49 24.11 90.97
N ARG A 25 -7.24 25.17 91.26
CA ARG A 25 -7.95 25.97 90.25
C ARG A 25 -7.00 27.04 89.70
N TYR A 26 -6.41 26.77 88.54
CA TYR A 26 -5.55 27.70 87.82
C TYR A 26 -6.35 28.55 86.83
N ALA A 27 -6.03 29.85 86.71
CA ALA A 27 -6.45 30.68 85.57
C ALA A 27 -5.43 30.56 84.43
N PRO A 28 -5.83 30.88 83.19
CA PRO A 28 -4.91 30.98 82.05
C PRO A 28 -3.66 31.83 82.32
N THR A 29 -3.78 32.89 83.13
CA THR A 29 -2.68 33.78 83.51
C THR A 29 -1.68 33.14 84.49
N ASP A 30 -2.11 32.17 85.31
CA ASP A 30 -1.20 31.43 86.20
C ASP A 30 -0.27 30.53 85.39
N PHE A 31 -0.71 29.97 84.26
CA PHE A 31 0.14 29.14 83.41
C PHE A 31 1.37 29.89 82.91
N VAL A 32 1.23 31.17 82.53
CA VAL A 32 2.36 31.98 82.04
C VAL A 32 3.42 32.16 83.12
N THR A 33 3.02 32.50 84.35
CA THR A 33 3.94 32.72 85.47
C THR A 33 4.61 31.43 85.95
N LEU A 34 3.87 30.32 85.91
CA LEU A 34 4.37 29.00 86.28
C LEU A 34 5.33 28.43 85.23
N LEU A 35 5.02 28.62 83.94
CA LEU A 35 5.91 28.25 82.85
C LEU A 35 7.20 29.09 82.89
N TRP A 36 7.11 30.37 83.22
CA TRP A 36 8.27 31.25 83.40
C TRP A 36 9.23 30.76 84.50
N ARG A 37 8.72 30.05 85.50
CA ARG A 37 9.53 29.50 86.60
C ARG A 37 10.33 28.27 86.18
N GLU A 38 9.82 27.45 85.26
CA GLU A 38 10.55 26.32 84.66
C GLU A 38 11.39 26.72 83.42
N ARG A 39 11.59 28.02 83.17
CA ARG A 39 12.31 28.54 81.99
C ARG A 39 13.67 27.88 81.76
N TRP A 40 14.41 27.55 82.82
CA TRP A 40 15.73 26.91 82.69
C TRP A 40 15.65 25.46 82.23
N LEU A 41 14.62 24.73 82.65
CA LEU A 41 14.40 23.35 82.20
C LEU A 41 13.88 23.32 80.76
N MET A 42 12.91 24.19 80.44
CA MET A 42 12.44 24.32 79.06
C MET A 42 13.56 24.76 78.13
N LEU A 43 14.39 25.73 78.56
CA LEU A 43 15.55 26.16 77.80
C LEU A 43 16.56 25.02 77.61
N GLY A 44 16.81 24.20 78.64
CA GLY A 44 17.67 23.03 78.55
C GLY A 44 17.16 21.99 77.56
N VAL A 45 15.87 21.64 77.60
CA VAL A 45 15.24 20.69 76.68
C VAL A 45 15.20 21.24 75.25
N PHE A 46 14.85 22.51 75.10
CA PHE A 46 14.86 23.21 73.82
C PHE A 46 16.25 23.17 73.20
N LEU A 47 17.28 23.58 73.95
CA LEU A 47 18.67 23.57 73.47
C LEU A 47 19.12 22.15 73.10
N ALA A 48 18.80 21.15 73.91
CA ALA A 48 19.17 19.77 73.61
C ALA A 48 18.57 19.28 72.28
N ILE A 49 17.27 19.44 72.07
CA ILE A 49 16.58 18.99 70.85
C ILE A 49 16.97 19.85 69.65
N PHE A 50 17.09 21.17 69.82
CA PHE A 50 17.46 22.08 68.75
C PHE A 50 18.90 21.85 68.29
N LEU A 51 19.85 21.65 69.22
CA LEU A 51 21.24 21.31 68.88
C LEU A 51 21.34 19.95 68.18
N LEU A 52 20.54 18.96 68.59
CA LEU A 52 20.45 17.68 67.88
C LEU A 52 19.90 17.86 66.46
N GLY A 53 18.84 18.64 66.28
CA GLY A 53 18.28 18.94 64.95
C GLY A 53 19.23 19.76 64.07
N LEU A 54 20.00 20.68 64.67
CA LEU A 54 21.05 21.43 63.99
C LEU A 54 22.19 20.52 63.54
N ALA A 55 22.65 19.62 64.42
CA ALA A 55 23.66 18.61 64.10
C ALA A 55 23.19 17.66 63.00
N PHE A 56 21.92 17.24 63.03
CA PHE A 56 21.33 16.44 61.95
C PHE A 56 21.19 17.23 60.63
N SER A 57 20.96 18.53 60.69
CA SER A 57 20.91 19.36 59.47
C SER A 57 22.28 19.48 58.79
N THR A 58 23.40 19.42 59.53
CA THR A 58 24.72 19.49 58.91
C THR A 58 25.06 18.25 58.08
N THR A 59 24.47 17.09 58.39
CA THR A 59 24.65 15.85 57.62
C THR A 59 23.89 15.82 56.29
N MET A 60 22.93 16.75 56.08
CA MET A 60 22.18 16.83 54.83
C MET A 60 23.05 17.39 53.71
N LYS A 61 23.18 16.65 52.63
CA LYS A 61 23.99 17.06 51.48
C LYS A 61 23.23 18.07 50.61
N LYS A 62 23.98 18.85 49.83
CA LYS A 62 23.42 19.73 48.80
C LYS A 62 23.14 18.89 47.54
N THR A 63 22.08 19.24 46.83
CA THR A 63 21.73 18.62 45.55
C THR A 63 21.72 19.69 44.45
N TYR A 64 22.38 19.37 43.36
CA TYR A 64 22.60 20.20 42.19
C TYR A 64 21.76 19.64 41.04
N THR A 65 20.90 20.47 40.46
CA THR A 65 20.00 20.06 39.38
C THR A 65 20.45 20.68 38.06
N ALA A 66 20.97 19.87 37.14
CA ALA A 66 21.25 20.29 35.77
C ALA A 66 19.96 20.22 34.94
N GLN A 67 19.77 21.16 34.01
CA GLN A 67 18.57 21.27 33.18
C GLN A 67 18.93 21.32 31.70
N SER A 68 18.13 20.68 30.86
CA SER A 68 18.25 20.73 29.40
C SER A 68 16.87 20.77 28.74
N SER A 69 16.82 21.26 27.51
CA SER A 69 15.57 21.30 26.73
C SER A 69 15.79 20.75 25.32
N LEU A 70 14.81 20.00 24.85
CA LEU A 70 14.81 19.30 23.58
C LEU A 70 13.54 19.72 22.82
N PHE A 71 13.69 20.22 21.60
CA PHE A 71 12.58 20.55 20.72
C PHE A 71 12.26 19.33 19.85
N VAL A 72 10.99 18.91 19.84
CA VAL A 72 10.46 17.78 19.10
C VAL A 72 9.48 18.31 18.05
N ARG A 73 9.85 18.20 16.78
CA ARG A 73 9.01 18.49 15.64
C ARG A 73 8.36 17.20 15.14
N LEU A 74 7.09 17.31 14.76
CA LEU A 74 6.40 16.26 14.00
C LEU A 74 7.12 16.05 12.66
N GLY A 75 7.81 14.93 12.57
CA GLY A 75 8.42 14.45 11.34
C GLY A 75 7.50 13.52 10.56
N GLN A 76 7.77 13.35 9.27
CA GLN A 76 7.02 12.41 8.42
C GLN A 76 7.21 10.95 8.85
N GLU A 77 8.21 10.64 9.68
CA GLU A 77 8.43 9.30 10.25
C GLU A 77 7.31 8.79 11.17
N TYR A 78 6.43 9.68 11.66
CA TYR A 78 5.27 9.28 12.49
C TYR A 78 4.01 9.08 11.64
N VAL A 79 4.05 9.41 10.35
CA VAL A 79 2.91 9.20 9.44
C VAL A 79 2.98 7.78 8.92
N TYR A 80 2.01 6.96 9.34
CA TYR A 80 1.85 5.61 8.80
C TYR A 80 1.43 5.68 7.32
N GLU A 81 2.29 5.19 6.43
CA GLU A 81 1.96 4.96 5.03
C GLU A 81 1.65 3.47 4.82
N PRO A 82 0.39 3.11 4.45
CA PRO A 82 0.03 1.72 4.21
C PRO A 82 0.84 1.12 3.06
N ARG A 83 1.34 -0.11 3.26
CA ARG A 83 2.22 -0.78 2.29
C ARG A 83 1.51 -1.33 1.04
N ALA A 84 0.18 -1.24 0.93
CA ALA A 84 -0.57 -1.46 -0.31
C ALA A 84 -2.04 -1.05 -0.18
N GLY A 85 -2.60 -0.45 -1.23
CA GLY A 85 -4.02 -0.58 -1.58
C GLY A 85 -5.05 0.25 -0.82
N ASP A 86 -4.65 1.12 0.12
CA ASP A 86 -5.63 1.91 0.87
C ASP A 86 -5.39 3.42 0.74
N ALA A 87 -6.42 4.13 0.28
CA ALA A 87 -6.45 5.58 0.17
C ALA A 87 -6.64 6.27 1.55
N ALA A 88 -6.72 5.48 2.62
CA ALA A 88 -6.64 5.96 4.00
C ALA A 88 -5.22 6.45 4.34
N ARG A 89 -4.80 7.54 3.70
CA ARG A 89 -3.66 8.34 4.14
C ARG A 89 -3.97 8.91 5.51
N GLY A 90 -3.00 8.80 6.42
CA GLY A 90 -2.73 9.88 7.37
C GLY A 90 -3.69 10.01 8.54
N ALA A 91 -3.74 9.00 9.41
CA ALA A 91 -3.83 9.32 10.83
C ALA A 91 -2.47 9.91 11.24
N VAL A 92 -2.30 11.22 11.03
CA VAL A 92 -1.14 11.95 11.58
C VAL A 92 -1.30 11.87 13.10
N PRO A 93 -0.36 11.25 13.83
CA PRO A 93 -0.44 11.22 15.29
C PRO A 93 -0.45 12.65 15.83
N ASP A 94 -1.25 12.88 16.85
CA ASP A 94 -1.29 14.17 17.51
C ASP A 94 0.09 14.51 18.09
N VAL A 95 0.46 15.79 18.11
CA VAL A 95 1.76 16.27 18.59
C VAL A 95 2.02 15.75 20.01
N ASP A 96 0.98 15.76 20.85
CA ASP A 96 1.02 15.30 22.22
C ASP A 96 1.34 13.80 22.33
N GLN A 97 0.82 12.96 21.44
CA GLN A 97 1.10 11.51 21.42
C GLN A 97 2.56 11.23 21.06
N VAL A 98 3.11 12.00 20.12
CA VAL A 98 4.53 11.89 19.73
C VAL A 98 5.43 12.35 20.87
N ILE A 99 5.13 13.48 21.50
CA ILE A 99 5.90 13.98 22.65
C ILE A 99 5.85 12.99 23.81
N GLN A 100 4.70 12.41 24.10
CA GLN A 100 4.56 11.41 25.15
C GLN A 100 5.40 10.16 24.86
N SER A 101 5.34 9.64 23.63
CA SER A 101 6.14 8.49 23.21
C SER A 101 7.65 8.78 23.31
N GLU A 102 8.08 9.97 22.87
CA GLU A 102 9.49 10.38 22.97
C GLU A 102 9.94 10.58 24.43
N SER A 103 9.05 11.06 25.31
CA SER A 103 9.33 11.16 26.74
C SER A 103 9.52 9.78 27.40
N GLU A 104 8.77 8.77 26.96
CA GLU A 104 8.92 7.39 27.43
C GLU A 104 10.21 6.76 26.93
N ILE A 105 10.62 7.03 25.69
CA ILE A 105 11.90 6.58 25.13
C ILE A 105 13.06 7.23 25.90
N LEU A 106 13.01 8.54 26.17
CA LEU A 106 13.97 9.27 27.01
C LEU A 106 14.02 8.73 28.45
N GLY A 107 12.89 8.24 28.95
CA GLY A 107 12.76 7.58 30.25
C GLY A 107 13.08 6.08 30.25
N SER A 108 13.49 5.49 29.13
CA SER A 108 13.64 4.04 29.03
C SER A 108 14.81 3.50 29.86
N GLY A 109 14.65 2.30 30.43
CA GLY A 109 15.70 1.63 31.22
C GLY A 109 16.96 1.30 30.41
N GLU A 110 16.81 1.04 29.11
CA GLU A 110 17.91 0.80 28.17
C GLU A 110 18.78 2.05 27.99
N LEU A 111 18.15 3.21 27.83
CA LEU A 111 18.89 4.46 27.68
C LEU A 111 19.68 4.80 28.94
N ARG A 112 19.06 4.60 30.12
CA ARG A 112 19.74 4.76 31.42
C ARG A 112 20.95 3.81 31.54
N ASP A 113 20.82 2.56 31.09
CA ASP A 113 21.93 1.60 31.08
C ASP A 113 23.08 2.08 30.19
N ARG A 114 22.78 2.53 28.97
CA ARG A 114 23.76 3.07 28.01
C ARG A 114 24.55 4.25 28.60
N VAL A 115 23.86 5.18 29.25
CA VAL A 115 24.51 6.34 29.91
C VAL A 115 25.45 5.89 31.02
N ILE A 116 25.00 4.99 31.91
CA ILE A 116 25.83 4.49 33.02
C ILE A 116 27.06 3.75 32.49
N ARG A 117 26.92 2.98 31.41
CA ARG A 117 28.06 2.29 30.76
C ARG A 117 29.04 3.26 30.13
N LYS A 118 28.54 4.27 29.40
CA LYS A 118 29.37 5.25 28.68
C LYS A 118 30.16 6.15 29.62
N LEU A 119 29.53 6.63 30.70
CA LEU A 119 30.22 7.43 31.72
C LEU A 119 31.04 6.57 32.69
N GLY A 120 30.65 5.29 32.84
CA GLY A 120 31.23 4.35 33.79
C GLY A 120 30.56 4.44 35.16
N PHE A 121 30.14 3.29 35.68
CA PHE A 121 29.39 3.19 36.94
C PHE A 121 30.06 3.91 38.11
N GLY A 122 31.38 3.76 38.27
CA GLY A 122 32.11 4.37 39.38
C GLY A 122 32.18 5.90 39.33
N LYS A 123 32.09 6.50 38.14
CA LYS A 123 32.06 7.97 37.99
C LYS A 123 30.68 8.53 38.30
N VAL A 124 29.61 7.83 37.92
CA VAL A 124 28.24 8.26 38.18
C VAL A 124 27.84 8.03 39.65
N PHE A 125 28.33 6.93 40.23
CA PHE A 125 28.01 6.49 41.60
C PHE A 125 29.28 6.29 42.45
N PRO A 126 29.97 7.37 42.86
CA PRO A 126 31.24 7.28 43.58
C PRO A 126 31.14 6.49 44.90
N GLY A 127 30.02 6.62 45.63
CA GLY A 127 29.79 5.88 46.88
C GLY A 127 29.66 4.35 46.73
N SER A 128 29.40 3.86 45.52
CA SER A 128 29.28 2.42 45.21
C SER A 128 30.37 1.93 44.27
N ALA A 129 31.34 2.78 43.91
CA ALA A 129 32.39 2.48 42.93
C ALA A 129 33.28 1.30 43.37
N THR A 130 33.69 1.29 44.64
CA THR A 130 34.53 0.23 45.22
C THR A 130 33.78 -1.10 45.26
N LYS A 131 32.51 -1.10 45.68
CA LYS A 131 31.63 -2.28 45.67
C LYS A 131 31.45 -2.84 44.26
N TYR A 132 31.29 -1.97 43.26
CA TYR A 132 31.14 -2.38 41.87
C TYR A 132 32.41 -3.00 41.27
N ALA A 133 33.58 -2.45 41.61
CA ALA A 133 34.86 -2.92 41.08
C ALA A 133 35.15 -4.39 41.48
N VAL A 134 34.87 -4.75 42.74
CA VAL A 134 35.14 -6.08 43.31
C VAL A 134 33.96 -7.06 43.21
N ALA A 135 32.80 -6.62 42.71
CA ALA A 135 31.61 -7.47 42.62
C ALA A 135 31.74 -8.58 41.56
N SER A 136 31.10 -9.72 41.84
CA SER A 136 30.89 -10.80 40.87
C SER A 136 30.04 -10.33 39.68
N PRO A 137 29.99 -11.07 38.55
CA PRO A 137 29.16 -10.70 37.41
C PRO A 137 27.68 -10.49 37.77
N GLU A 138 27.11 -11.35 38.62
CA GLU A 138 25.74 -11.18 39.13
C GLU A 138 25.60 -9.95 40.04
N GLY A 139 26.58 -9.71 40.91
CA GLY A 139 26.62 -8.52 41.76
C GLY A 139 26.68 -7.22 40.93
N LYS A 140 27.46 -7.20 39.84
CA LYS A 140 27.51 -6.07 38.90
C LYS A 140 26.17 -5.84 38.21
N ARG A 141 25.44 -6.90 37.82
CA ARG A 141 24.08 -6.76 37.24
C ARG A 141 23.10 -6.14 38.22
N LYS A 142 23.13 -6.58 39.50
CA LYS A 142 22.29 -6.01 40.55
C LYS A 142 22.62 -4.55 40.82
N LEU A 143 23.90 -4.20 40.94
CA LEU A 143 24.34 -2.82 41.11
C LEU A 143 23.98 -1.93 39.91
N MET A 144 24.06 -2.45 38.68
CA MET A 144 23.58 -1.72 37.49
C MET A 144 22.07 -1.47 37.54
N ALA A 145 21.27 -2.43 38.01
CA ALA A 145 19.83 -2.24 38.20
C ALA A 145 19.56 -1.15 39.26
N GLU A 146 20.22 -1.21 40.41
CA GLU A 146 20.12 -0.17 41.45
C GLU A 146 20.55 1.21 40.94
N GLY A 147 21.60 1.26 40.11
CA GLY A 147 22.06 2.48 39.44
C GLY A 147 21.01 3.03 38.47
N ARG A 148 20.35 2.18 37.67
CA ARG A 148 19.25 2.56 36.79
C ARG A 148 18.08 3.15 37.58
N ASP A 149 17.70 2.52 38.69
CA ASP A 149 16.62 3.01 39.55
C ASP A 149 16.99 4.33 40.23
N SER A 150 18.25 4.47 40.66
CA SER A 150 18.75 5.73 41.22
C SER A 150 18.74 6.86 40.21
N LEU A 151 19.13 6.58 38.97
CA LEU A 151 19.09 7.56 37.88
C LEU A 151 17.65 7.93 37.53
N ALA A 152 16.73 6.96 37.50
CA ALA A 152 15.31 7.17 37.28
C ALA A 152 14.67 8.07 38.34
N ARG A 153 14.96 7.85 39.64
CA ARG A 153 14.42 8.68 40.74
C ARG A 153 14.88 10.14 40.68
N ASN A 154 16.09 10.37 40.18
CA ASN A 154 16.71 11.69 40.13
C ASN A 154 16.55 12.40 38.78
N LEU A 155 16.02 11.72 37.76
CA LEU A 155 15.72 12.25 36.45
C LEU A 155 14.25 12.64 36.39
N LYS A 156 13.98 13.91 36.12
CA LYS A 156 12.65 14.43 35.82
C LYS A 156 12.56 14.75 34.33
N ILE A 157 11.50 14.26 33.71
CA ILE A 157 11.15 14.55 32.32
C ILE A 157 9.80 15.23 32.38
N GLU A 158 9.74 16.48 31.97
CA GLU A 158 8.54 17.31 31.99
C GLU A 158 8.14 17.63 30.56
N THR A 159 6.90 17.29 30.24
CA THR A 159 6.21 17.64 29.00
C THR A 159 5.04 18.56 29.35
N ALA A 160 4.67 19.46 28.44
CA ALA A 160 3.49 20.30 28.60
C ALA A 160 2.58 20.12 27.38
N PRO A 161 1.24 20.07 27.55
CA PRO A 161 0.31 20.03 26.42
C PRO A 161 0.55 21.17 25.46
N ASP A 162 0.37 20.93 24.16
CA ASP A 162 0.57 21.92 23.08
C ASP A 162 1.99 22.50 22.99
N ASN A 163 2.98 21.87 23.63
CA ASN A 163 4.36 22.36 23.65
C ASN A 163 5.35 21.32 23.14
N SER A 164 5.90 21.55 21.96
CA SER A 164 6.97 20.79 21.31
C SER A 164 8.33 20.77 22.06
N ILE A 165 8.39 21.09 23.36
CA ILE A 165 9.62 21.12 24.14
C ILE A 165 9.54 20.13 25.30
N ILE A 166 10.45 19.15 25.31
CA ILE A 166 10.69 18.27 26.44
C ILE A 166 11.77 18.88 27.33
N ARG A 167 11.44 19.11 28.60
CA ARG A 167 12.39 19.60 29.60
C ARG A 167 12.90 18.42 30.42
N LEU A 168 14.21 18.31 30.53
CA LEU A 168 14.84 17.30 31.36
C LEU A 168 15.61 17.97 32.49
N ALA A 169 15.50 17.41 33.69
CA ALA A 169 16.26 17.85 34.84
C ALA A 169 16.84 16.64 35.56
N TYR A 170 18.14 16.66 35.86
CA TYR A 170 18.81 15.59 36.59
C TYR A 170 19.49 16.13 37.84
N ALA A 171 19.20 15.49 38.97
CA ALA A 171 19.67 15.89 40.29
C ALA A 171 20.85 15.01 40.76
N ASN A 172 21.98 15.61 41.15
CA ASN A 172 23.12 14.89 41.72
C ASN A 172 23.79 15.70 42.86
N GLU A 173 24.58 15.05 43.70
CA GLU A 173 25.41 15.70 44.73
C GLU A 173 26.58 16.47 44.11
N ASP A 174 27.06 16.03 42.95
CA ASP A 174 28.13 16.68 42.19
C ASP A 174 27.55 17.41 40.97
N PRO A 175 27.78 18.73 40.83
CA PRO A 175 27.26 19.51 39.70
C PRO A 175 27.84 19.08 38.34
N GLU A 176 29.09 18.61 38.28
CA GLU A 176 29.68 18.13 37.03
C GLU A 176 29.11 16.78 36.60
N ILE A 177 28.84 15.89 37.56
CA ILE A 177 28.19 14.60 37.25
C ILE A 177 26.76 14.87 36.77
N ALA A 178 26.04 15.81 37.38
CA ALA A 178 24.70 16.16 36.96
C ALA A 178 24.65 16.60 35.48
N GLU A 179 25.59 17.46 35.09
CA GLU A 179 25.76 17.93 33.72
C GLU A 179 26.13 16.79 32.76
N LYS A 180 27.19 16.03 33.08
CA LYS A 180 27.71 14.96 32.22
C LYS A 180 26.68 13.87 31.98
N VAL A 181 25.94 13.46 33.01
CA VAL A 181 24.85 12.48 32.89
C VAL A 181 23.77 12.98 31.94
N LEU A 182 23.31 14.21 32.13
CA LEU A 182 22.21 14.74 31.33
C LEU A 182 22.62 14.96 29.86
N ASN A 183 23.81 15.49 29.61
CA ASN A 183 24.33 15.64 28.24
C ASN A 183 24.57 14.28 27.56
N THR A 184 25.10 13.30 28.28
CA THR A 184 25.31 11.94 27.74
C THR A 184 23.96 11.25 27.45
N LEU A 185 22.94 11.47 28.29
CA LEU A 185 21.58 10.96 28.06
C LEU A 185 21.02 11.48 26.73
N LEU A 186 21.15 12.78 26.46
CA LEU A 186 20.70 13.38 25.21
C LEU A 186 21.42 12.78 23.99
N GLU A 187 22.75 12.58 24.09
CA GLU A 187 23.54 12.01 23.00
C GLU A 187 23.20 10.55 22.72
N GLU A 188 23.13 9.73 23.76
CA GLU A 188 22.74 8.32 23.62
C GLU A 188 21.31 8.17 23.13
N TYR A 189 20.43 9.12 23.48
CA TYR A 189 19.05 9.12 23.01
C TYR A 189 18.98 9.31 21.49
N LEU A 190 19.72 10.29 20.95
CA LEU A 190 19.76 10.51 19.50
C LEU A 190 20.30 9.29 18.73
N ILE A 191 21.28 8.58 19.31
CA ILE A 191 21.83 7.34 18.75
C ILE A 191 20.82 6.20 18.83
N TYR A 192 20.22 5.98 20.01
CA TYR A 192 19.25 4.90 20.24
C TYR A 192 17.99 5.08 19.39
N ARG A 193 17.48 6.31 19.29
CA ARG A 193 16.35 6.67 18.41
C ARG A 193 16.65 6.29 16.96
N ARG A 194 17.83 6.63 16.44
CA ARG A 194 18.23 6.26 15.07
C ARG A 194 18.18 4.75 14.85
N SER A 195 18.59 3.95 15.82
CA SER A 195 18.51 2.48 15.72
C SER A 195 17.09 1.92 15.77
N LEU A 196 16.16 2.60 16.45
CA LEU A 196 14.74 2.23 16.49
C LEU A 196 14.00 2.60 15.20
N LEU A 197 14.27 3.78 14.64
CA LEU A 197 13.61 4.28 13.42
C LEU A 197 14.16 3.68 12.13
N ILE A 198 15.48 3.45 12.06
CA ILE A 198 16.11 2.69 10.98
C ILE A 198 16.07 1.19 11.34
N GLY A 199 15.09 0.78 12.16
CA GLY A 199 14.92 -0.59 12.61
C GLY A 199 15.10 -1.53 11.44
N THR A 200 16.01 -2.50 11.63
CA THR A 200 16.46 -3.54 10.71
C THR A 200 15.41 -3.76 9.63
N SER A 201 15.55 -3.01 8.54
CA SER A 201 14.55 -3.00 7.50
C SER A 201 14.69 -4.35 6.83
N ASP A 202 13.83 -5.25 7.27
CA ASP A 202 13.71 -6.58 6.74
C ASP A 202 13.69 -6.43 5.22
N ASN A 203 14.60 -7.11 4.52
CA ASN A 203 14.69 -7.15 3.06
C ASN A 203 13.41 -7.77 2.45
N GLY A 204 12.24 -7.66 3.09
CA GLY A 204 10.97 -8.21 2.66
C GLY A 204 10.50 -7.59 1.35
N LEU A 205 10.66 -6.28 1.15
CA LEU A 205 10.32 -5.65 -0.15
C LEU A 205 11.26 -6.14 -1.27
N GLU A 206 12.56 -6.21 -0.99
CA GLU A 206 13.57 -6.71 -1.94
C GLU A 206 13.33 -8.19 -2.26
N ARG A 207 13.17 -9.04 -1.24
CA ARG A 207 12.82 -10.46 -1.39
C ARG A 207 11.52 -10.66 -2.16
N GLN A 208 10.50 -9.84 -1.90
CA GLN A 208 9.22 -9.93 -2.60
C GLN A 208 9.34 -9.50 -4.06
N ARG A 209 10.10 -8.42 -4.35
CA ARG A 209 10.46 -7.99 -5.71
C ARG A 209 11.17 -9.13 -6.45
N ASP A 210 12.18 -9.73 -5.83
CA ASP A 210 12.98 -10.79 -6.44
C ASP A 210 12.16 -12.04 -6.73
N LEU A 211 11.25 -12.42 -5.82
CA LEU A 211 10.30 -13.51 -6.05
C LEU A 211 9.37 -13.23 -7.23
N PHE A 212 8.84 -12.00 -7.37
CA PHE A 212 8.03 -11.64 -8.53
C PHE A 212 8.85 -11.55 -9.82
N ALA A 213 10.09 -11.06 -9.75
CA ALA A 213 10.99 -10.99 -10.89
C ALA A 213 11.36 -12.39 -11.40
N GLN A 214 11.62 -13.34 -10.49
CA GLN A 214 11.86 -14.73 -10.86
C GLN A 214 10.63 -15.34 -11.52
N LYS A 215 9.43 -15.18 -10.93
CA LYS A 215 8.18 -15.66 -11.52
C LYS A 215 7.90 -15.03 -12.89
N LEU A 216 8.21 -13.74 -13.05
CA LEU A 216 8.09 -13.05 -14.34
C LEU A 216 9.02 -13.68 -15.38
N ALA A 217 10.28 -13.94 -15.04
CA ALA A 217 11.23 -14.58 -15.95
C ALA A 217 10.81 -16.00 -16.34
N GLU A 218 10.28 -16.78 -15.38
CA GLU A 218 9.72 -18.11 -15.63
C GLU A 218 8.49 -18.03 -16.57
N ASN A 219 7.58 -17.09 -16.32
CA ASN A 219 6.40 -16.86 -17.15
C ASN A 219 6.77 -16.35 -18.55
N ASP A 220 7.71 -15.42 -18.67
CA ASP A 220 8.23 -14.92 -19.94
C ASP A 220 8.84 -16.06 -20.76
N THR A 221 9.61 -16.94 -20.10
CA THR A 221 10.17 -18.14 -20.76
C THR A 221 9.05 -19.06 -21.25
N ALA A 222 8.03 -19.32 -20.44
CA ALA A 222 6.87 -20.12 -20.83
C ALA A 222 6.06 -19.47 -21.97
N TYR A 223 5.89 -18.15 -21.94
CA TYR A 223 5.22 -17.37 -22.98
C TYR A 223 5.98 -17.46 -24.31
N GLN A 224 7.31 -17.27 -24.30
CA GLN A 224 8.13 -17.39 -25.50
C GLN A 224 8.15 -18.83 -26.03
N ALA A 225 8.28 -19.83 -25.14
CA ALA A 225 8.25 -21.24 -25.52
C ALA A 225 6.89 -21.64 -26.12
N PHE A 226 5.77 -21.11 -25.60
CA PHE A 226 4.44 -21.31 -26.14
C PHE A 226 4.31 -20.73 -27.56
N LEU A 227 4.80 -19.51 -27.78
CA LEU A 227 4.80 -18.86 -29.09
C LEU A 227 5.67 -19.65 -30.10
N SER A 228 6.93 -19.93 -29.75
CA SER A 228 7.85 -20.66 -30.63
C SER A 228 7.40 -22.10 -30.89
N GLY A 229 6.86 -22.78 -29.87
CA GLY A 229 6.41 -24.17 -29.98
C GLY A 229 5.16 -24.35 -30.85
N ASN A 230 4.45 -23.26 -31.14
CA ASN A 230 3.29 -23.25 -32.03
C ASN A 230 3.53 -22.51 -33.35
N ASP A 231 4.77 -22.09 -33.64
CA ASP A 231 5.14 -21.29 -34.81
C ASP A 231 4.34 -19.97 -34.91
N ILE A 232 4.06 -19.35 -33.76
CA ILE A 232 3.29 -18.12 -33.63
C ILE A 232 4.25 -16.98 -33.28
N GLY A 233 4.34 -15.95 -34.14
CA GLY A 233 5.08 -14.74 -33.82
C GLY A 233 4.28 -13.80 -32.91
N ASP A 234 3.11 -13.38 -33.39
CA ASP A 234 2.14 -12.59 -32.64
C ASP A 234 0.76 -13.26 -32.78
N PHE A 235 0.23 -13.72 -31.65
CA PHE A 235 -1.02 -14.47 -31.59
C PHE A 235 -2.22 -13.65 -32.11
N THR A 236 -2.31 -12.39 -31.66
CA THR A 236 -3.43 -11.51 -32.00
C THR A 236 -3.36 -11.08 -33.46
N ALA A 237 -2.18 -10.75 -33.96
CA ALA A 237 -1.97 -10.41 -35.36
C ALA A 237 -2.27 -11.60 -36.29
N GLN A 238 -1.82 -12.81 -35.92
CA GLN A 238 -2.06 -14.01 -36.71
C GLN A 238 -3.54 -14.41 -36.74
N LYS A 239 -4.24 -14.34 -35.60
CA LYS A 239 -5.70 -14.57 -35.53
C LYS A 239 -6.44 -13.60 -36.44
N THR A 240 -6.10 -12.31 -36.36
CA THR A 240 -6.71 -11.26 -37.20
C THR A 240 -6.48 -11.51 -38.69
N ALA A 241 -5.24 -11.83 -39.09
CA ALA A 241 -4.89 -12.12 -40.47
C ALA A 241 -5.64 -13.35 -41.01
N LEU A 242 -5.76 -14.42 -40.22
CA LEU A 242 -6.48 -15.63 -40.63
C LEU A 242 -8.00 -15.39 -40.74
N THR A 243 -8.60 -14.61 -39.84
CA THR A 243 -10.02 -14.24 -39.94
C THR A 243 -10.29 -13.40 -41.20
N GLN A 244 -9.39 -12.47 -41.54
CA GLN A 244 -9.50 -11.69 -42.79
C GLN A 244 -9.34 -12.59 -44.03
N LEU A 245 -8.36 -13.50 -44.01
CA LEU A 245 -8.14 -14.45 -45.10
C LEU A 245 -9.33 -15.39 -45.28
N GLN A 246 -9.97 -15.85 -44.19
CA GLN A 246 -11.18 -16.65 -44.23
C GLN A 246 -12.30 -15.89 -44.96
N ALA A 247 -12.59 -14.67 -44.51
CA ALA A 247 -13.65 -13.85 -45.11
C ALA A 247 -13.39 -13.59 -46.61
N GLN A 248 -12.12 -13.34 -46.98
CA GLN A 248 -11.73 -13.16 -48.38
C GLN A 248 -11.93 -14.44 -49.21
N ALA A 249 -11.47 -15.60 -48.71
CA ALA A 249 -11.58 -16.87 -49.39
C ALA A 249 -13.05 -17.32 -49.54
N GLU A 250 -13.87 -17.12 -48.50
CA GLU A 250 -15.32 -17.38 -48.57
C GLU A 250 -16.01 -16.48 -49.59
N SER A 251 -15.68 -15.18 -49.63
CA SER A 251 -16.20 -14.26 -50.63
C SER A 251 -15.85 -14.68 -52.06
N GLN A 252 -14.59 -15.07 -52.31
CA GLN A 252 -14.14 -15.55 -53.62
C GLN A 252 -14.79 -16.88 -54.00
N LYS A 253 -14.98 -17.79 -53.04
CA LYS A 253 -15.71 -19.05 -53.23
C LYS A 253 -17.15 -18.77 -53.70
N TYR A 254 -17.90 -17.94 -52.99
CA TYR A 254 -19.29 -17.63 -53.34
C TYR A 254 -19.40 -16.91 -54.69
N ALA A 255 -18.48 -15.97 -54.99
CA ALA A 255 -18.44 -15.32 -56.29
C ALA A 255 -18.19 -16.31 -57.44
N THR A 256 -17.23 -17.23 -57.25
CA THR A 256 -16.91 -18.28 -58.23
C THR A 256 -18.08 -19.26 -58.40
N GLU A 257 -18.74 -19.63 -57.31
CA GLU A 257 -19.92 -20.50 -57.32
C GLU A 257 -21.08 -19.86 -58.10
N ALA A 258 -21.35 -18.57 -57.89
CA ALA A 258 -22.37 -17.84 -58.65
C ALA A 258 -22.03 -17.77 -60.15
N GLN A 259 -20.76 -17.50 -60.50
CA GLN A 259 -20.30 -17.51 -61.90
C GLN A 259 -20.43 -18.91 -62.53
N LEU A 260 -20.09 -19.96 -61.79
CA LEU A 260 -20.22 -21.33 -62.26
C LEU A 260 -21.68 -21.66 -62.57
N GLN A 261 -22.62 -21.27 -61.71
CA GLN A 261 -24.05 -21.48 -61.95
C GLN A 261 -24.56 -20.72 -63.18
N ASP A 262 -24.15 -19.45 -63.37
CA ASP A 262 -24.48 -18.69 -64.60
C ASP A 262 -23.95 -19.39 -65.85
N ARG A 263 -22.67 -19.79 -65.86
CA ARG A 263 -22.04 -20.44 -67.02
C ARG A 263 -22.64 -21.81 -67.31
N MET A 264 -22.96 -22.60 -66.28
CA MET A 264 -23.67 -23.87 -66.44
C MET A 264 -25.08 -23.66 -67.04
N GLY A 265 -25.81 -22.63 -66.60
CA GLY A 265 -27.12 -22.29 -67.16
C GLY A 265 -27.04 -21.90 -68.65
N ARG A 266 -26.06 -21.06 -69.01
CA ARG A 266 -25.82 -20.68 -70.42
C ARG A 266 -25.41 -21.87 -71.27
N LEU A 267 -24.53 -22.74 -70.76
CA LEU A 267 -24.10 -23.95 -71.45
C LEU A 267 -25.30 -24.87 -71.73
N ALA A 268 -26.20 -25.03 -70.76
CA ALA A 268 -27.41 -25.83 -70.93
C ALA A 268 -28.33 -25.24 -72.01
N ALA A 269 -28.53 -23.91 -72.01
CA ALA A 269 -29.33 -23.24 -73.03
C ALA A 269 -28.74 -23.37 -74.44
N VAL A 270 -27.43 -23.11 -74.61
CA VAL A 270 -26.74 -23.25 -75.90
C VAL A 270 -26.76 -24.69 -76.39
N SER A 271 -26.57 -25.67 -75.49
CA SER A 271 -26.61 -27.09 -75.84
C SER A 271 -28.01 -27.53 -76.31
N ALA A 272 -29.08 -27.02 -75.68
CA ALA A 272 -30.45 -27.29 -76.11
C ALA A 272 -30.77 -26.67 -77.49
N GLU A 273 -30.29 -25.45 -77.75
CA GLU A 273 -30.48 -24.79 -79.04
C GLU A 273 -29.70 -25.48 -80.17
N LEU A 274 -28.47 -25.93 -79.88
CA LEU A 274 -27.65 -26.69 -80.82
C LEU A 274 -28.30 -28.03 -81.19
N ALA A 275 -28.98 -28.70 -80.25
CA ALA A 275 -29.71 -29.94 -80.52
C ALA A 275 -30.93 -29.74 -81.44
N ARG A 276 -31.51 -28.53 -81.48
CA ARG A 276 -32.64 -28.17 -82.35
C ARG A 276 -32.21 -27.63 -83.71
N THR A 277 -30.97 -27.18 -83.83
CA THR A 277 -30.44 -26.56 -85.05
C THR A 277 -29.84 -27.63 -85.98
N PRO A 278 -30.30 -27.75 -87.24
CA PRO A 278 -29.70 -28.68 -88.21
C PRO A 278 -28.25 -28.32 -88.52
N ALA A 279 -27.40 -29.33 -88.68
CA ALA A 279 -25.98 -29.17 -89.01
C ALA A 279 -25.75 -28.64 -90.44
N ASP A 280 -26.71 -28.88 -91.34
CA ASP A 280 -26.60 -28.57 -92.76
C ASP A 280 -27.71 -27.59 -93.16
N MET A 281 -27.38 -26.60 -93.99
CA MET A 281 -28.37 -25.75 -94.64
C MET A 281 -28.23 -25.85 -96.16
N VAL A 282 -29.32 -25.62 -96.90
CA VAL A 282 -29.30 -25.57 -98.37
C VAL A 282 -28.87 -24.16 -98.78
N LEU A 283 -27.68 -24.01 -99.38
CA LEU A 283 -27.12 -22.69 -99.71
C LEU A 283 -27.68 -22.08 -101.00
N TYR A 284 -28.05 -22.91 -101.97
CA TYR A 284 -28.62 -22.47 -103.25
C TYR A 284 -29.40 -23.61 -103.92
N ARG A 285 -30.45 -23.28 -104.66
CA ARG A 285 -31.11 -24.20 -105.61
C ARG A 285 -30.84 -23.62 -106.99
N ASP A 286 -29.85 -24.16 -107.71
CA ASP A 286 -29.65 -23.79 -109.11
C ASP A 286 -30.94 -24.12 -109.86
N SER A 287 -31.62 -23.09 -110.32
CA SER A 287 -32.72 -23.24 -111.26
C SER A 287 -32.04 -23.39 -112.61
N ASP A 288 -32.06 -24.59 -113.17
CA ASP A 288 -31.33 -24.96 -114.38
C ASP A 288 -31.86 -24.15 -115.59
N MET A 289 -31.35 -22.93 -115.78
CA MET A 289 -31.73 -22.01 -116.88
C MET A 289 -31.21 -22.50 -118.25
N SER A 290 -30.66 -23.71 -118.32
CA SER A 290 -30.09 -24.30 -119.53
C SER A 290 -31.14 -24.69 -120.57
N ALA A 291 -32.36 -25.07 -120.15
CA ALA A 291 -33.43 -25.46 -121.07
C ALA A 291 -34.05 -24.27 -121.84
N PRO A 292 -34.38 -23.12 -121.22
CA PRO A 292 -34.81 -21.92 -121.94
C PRO A 292 -33.73 -21.40 -122.91
N ALA A 293 -32.45 -21.43 -122.50
CA ALA A 293 -31.34 -20.96 -123.34
C ALA A 293 -31.12 -21.86 -124.57
N LYS A 294 -31.17 -23.20 -124.42
CA LYS A 294 -31.11 -24.14 -125.55
C LYS A 294 -32.31 -24.02 -126.48
N LEU A 295 -33.50 -23.78 -125.94
CA LEU A 295 -34.70 -23.57 -126.74
C LEU A 295 -34.59 -22.30 -127.60
N ALA A 296 -34.08 -21.21 -127.01
CA ALA A 296 -33.83 -19.97 -127.75
C ALA A 296 -32.80 -20.19 -128.89
N GLN A 297 -31.74 -20.95 -128.64
CA GLN A 297 -30.74 -21.28 -129.66
C GLN A 297 -31.32 -22.12 -130.80
N LEU A 298 -32.08 -23.19 -130.49
CA LEU A 298 -32.70 -24.03 -131.52
C LEU A 298 -33.70 -23.24 -132.40
N LYS A 299 -34.44 -22.29 -131.80
CA LYS A 299 -35.31 -21.38 -132.56
C LYS A 299 -34.52 -20.49 -133.50
N LEU A 300 -33.38 -19.96 -133.06
CA LEU A 300 -32.49 -19.16 -133.90
C LEU A 300 -31.90 -19.98 -135.07
N ASP A 301 -31.46 -21.20 -134.79
CA ASP A 301 -30.91 -22.12 -135.79
C ASP A 301 -31.99 -22.53 -136.82
N ARG A 302 -33.25 -22.67 -136.40
CA ARG A 302 -34.40 -22.87 -137.30
C ARG A 302 -34.60 -21.70 -138.25
N GLU A 303 -34.57 -20.46 -137.76
CA GLU A 303 -34.68 -19.27 -138.62
C GLU A 303 -33.51 -19.20 -139.62
N GLY A 304 -32.31 -19.57 -139.20
CA GLY A 304 -31.15 -19.70 -140.09
C GLY A 304 -31.32 -20.76 -141.19
N LEU A 305 -31.94 -21.90 -140.88
CA LEU A 305 -32.25 -22.95 -141.85
C LEU A 305 -33.38 -22.55 -142.81
N LEU A 306 -34.41 -21.85 -142.33
CA LEU A 306 -35.51 -21.34 -143.16
C LEU A 306 -35.07 -20.28 -144.18
N SER A 307 -33.96 -19.57 -143.92
CA SER A 307 -33.36 -18.66 -144.91
C SER A 307 -32.76 -19.39 -146.12
N ARG A 308 -32.47 -20.70 -146.02
CA ARG A 308 -31.72 -21.46 -147.03
C ARG A 308 -32.48 -22.67 -147.58
N TYR A 309 -33.47 -23.16 -146.84
CA TYR A 309 -34.26 -24.33 -147.19
C TYR A 309 -35.75 -23.99 -147.15
N ARG A 310 -36.54 -24.65 -148.01
CA ARG A 310 -38.00 -24.52 -147.96
C ARG A 310 -38.53 -25.12 -146.64
N PRO A 311 -39.68 -24.64 -146.12
CA PRO A 311 -40.24 -25.14 -144.87
C PRO A 311 -40.52 -26.64 -144.83
N ASP A 312 -40.64 -27.30 -146.00
CA ASP A 312 -40.85 -28.74 -146.13
C ASP A 312 -39.57 -29.58 -146.21
N ALA A 313 -38.39 -28.94 -146.24
CA ALA A 313 -37.12 -29.64 -146.35
C ALA A 313 -36.77 -30.40 -145.05
N GLN A 314 -36.14 -31.57 -145.22
CA GLN A 314 -35.80 -32.47 -144.11
C GLN A 314 -35.05 -31.78 -142.94
N PRO A 315 -34.04 -30.91 -143.16
CA PRO A 315 -33.32 -30.26 -142.07
C PRO A 315 -34.19 -29.34 -141.20
N VAL A 316 -35.22 -28.70 -141.78
CA VAL A 316 -36.15 -27.83 -141.04
C VAL A 316 -37.10 -28.66 -140.19
N ARG A 317 -37.58 -29.80 -140.72
CA ARG A 317 -38.43 -30.74 -139.95
C ARG A 317 -37.69 -31.35 -138.78
N ASP A 318 -36.42 -31.69 -138.97
CA ASP A 318 -35.60 -32.29 -137.91
C ASP A 318 -35.37 -31.30 -136.75
N ILE A 319 -35.12 -30.00 -137.04
CA ILE A 319 -34.96 -28.99 -135.99
C ILE A 319 -36.30 -28.60 -135.35
N GLU A 320 -37.41 -28.59 -136.10
CA GLU A 320 -38.75 -28.39 -135.55
C GLU A 320 -39.16 -29.54 -134.62
N ALA A 321 -38.82 -30.78 -134.96
CA ALA A 321 -39.02 -31.92 -134.08
C ALA A 321 -38.21 -31.78 -132.79
N GLN A 322 -36.96 -31.30 -132.88
CA GLN A 322 -36.13 -31.02 -131.69
C GLN A 322 -36.70 -29.88 -130.84
N ILE A 323 -37.19 -28.79 -131.44
CA ILE A 323 -37.86 -27.70 -130.74
C ILE A 323 -39.12 -28.22 -130.04
N ALA A 324 -39.99 -28.94 -130.75
CA ALA A 324 -41.23 -29.49 -130.19
C ALA A 324 -40.95 -30.48 -129.04
N GLN A 325 -39.93 -31.32 -129.19
CA GLN A 325 -39.50 -32.25 -128.14
C GLN A 325 -38.97 -31.50 -126.90
N LEU A 326 -38.19 -30.42 -127.09
CA LEU A 326 -37.68 -29.62 -125.99
C LEU A 326 -38.78 -28.77 -125.34
N GLU A 327 -39.69 -28.17 -126.11
CA GLU A 327 -40.86 -27.42 -125.60
C GLU A 327 -41.79 -28.33 -124.80
N GLN A 328 -42.04 -29.55 -125.28
CA GLN A 328 -42.83 -30.54 -124.54
C GLN A 328 -42.09 -31.03 -123.28
N GLY A 329 -40.76 -31.15 -123.34
CA GLY A 329 -39.92 -31.43 -122.17
C GLY A 329 -39.98 -30.33 -121.10
N VAL A 330 -39.99 -29.06 -121.52
CA VAL A 330 -40.12 -27.89 -120.64
C VAL A 330 -41.53 -27.78 -120.06
N ALA A 331 -42.57 -27.92 -120.89
CA ALA A 331 -43.97 -27.83 -120.46
C ALA A 331 -44.40 -28.97 -119.53
N SER A 332 -43.80 -30.16 -119.68
CA SER A 332 -44.03 -31.30 -118.78
C SER A 332 -43.16 -31.28 -117.51
N GLY A 333 -42.35 -30.23 -117.31
CA GLY A 333 -41.46 -30.08 -116.15
C GLY A 333 -40.28 -31.06 -116.12
N ARG A 334 -40.08 -31.89 -117.16
CA ARG A 334 -38.99 -32.88 -117.22
C ARG A 334 -37.61 -32.27 -117.45
N THR A 335 -37.54 -31.02 -117.91
CA THR A 335 -36.28 -30.27 -118.01
C THR A 335 -35.94 -29.49 -116.75
N ASN A 336 -36.84 -29.44 -115.76
CA ASN A 336 -36.51 -29.01 -114.41
C ASN A 336 -35.89 -30.22 -113.70
N GLY A 337 -34.66 -30.58 -114.08
CA GLY A 337 -33.88 -31.49 -113.25
C GLY A 337 -33.82 -30.91 -111.84
N GLU A 338 -33.94 -31.74 -110.80
CA GLU A 338 -33.66 -31.30 -109.44
C GLU A 338 -32.22 -30.77 -109.41
N GLY A 339 -32.05 -29.45 -109.52
CA GLY A 339 -30.75 -28.81 -109.50
C GLY A 339 -29.97 -29.32 -108.30
N ALA A 340 -28.71 -29.69 -108.51
CA ALA A 340 -27.87 -30.32 -107.48
C ALA A 340 -27.99 -29.54 -106.17
N ARG A 341 -28.63 -30.13 -105.16
CA ARG A 341 -28.72 -29.53 -103.83
C ARG A 341 -27.31 -29.51 -103.24
N ARG A 342 -26.66 -28.35 -103.30
CA ARG A 342 -25.43 -28.12 -102.57
C ARG A 342 -25.79 -27.70 -101.14
N SER A 343 -25.87 -28.69 -100.26
CA SER A 343 -25.86 -28.44 -98.81
C SER A 343 -24.45 -28.05 -98.38
N GLY A 344 -24.38 -27.19 -97.38
CA GLY A 344 -23.13 -26.82 -96.73
C GLY A 344 -23.35 -26.60 -95.24
N PRO A 345 -22.26 -26.42 -94.48
CA PRO A 345 -22.34 -26.31 -93.03
C PRO A 345 -23.22 -25.12 -92.63
N ASN A 346 -24.12 -25.32 -91.68
CA ASN A 346 -24.91 -24.23 -91.11
C ASN A 346 -24.02 -23.33 -90.22
N PRO A 347 -23.80 -22.05 -90.57
CA PRO A 347 -22.94 -21.16 -89.80
C PRO A 347 -23.47 -20.88 -88.39
N ILE A 348 -24.80 -20.96 -88.18
CA ILE A 348 -25.41 -20.83 -86.85
C ILE A 348 -25.03 -22.04 -85.99
N TRP A 349 -25.09 -23.25 -86.55
CA TRP A 349 -24.66 -24.47 -85.86
C TRP A 349 -23.18 -24.40 -85.47
N GLN A 350 -22.31 -23.96 -86.39
CA GLN A 350 -20.88 -23.81 -86.11
C GLN A 350 -20.61 -22.80 -84.99
N THR A 351 -21.34 -21.68 -84.97
CA THR A 351 -21.23 -20.65 -83.92
C THR A 351 -21.72 -21.16 -82.57
N LEU A 352 -22.85 -21.88 -82.53
CA LEU A 352 -23.36 -22.50 -81.31
C LEU A 352 -22.38 -23.57 -80.79
N GLN A 353 -21.76 -24.35 -81.69
CA GLN A 353 -20.78 -25.37 -81.32
C GLN A 353 -19.50 -24.75 -80.74
N SER A 354 -18.99 -23.66 -81.31
CA SER A 354 -17.86 -22.91 -80.75
C SER A 354 -18.21 -22.38 -79.36
N THR A 355 -19.35 -21.67 -79.24
CA THR A 355 -19.83 -21.14 -77.96
C THR A 355 -19.99 -22.24 -76.91
N ARG A 356 -20.48 -23.43 -77.29
CA ARG A 356 -20.60 -24.58 -76.39
C ARG A 356 -19.23 -25.03 -75.88
N ASN A 357 -18.23 -25.11 -76.76
CA ASN A 357 -16.88 -25.52 -76.39
C ASN A 357 -16.23 -24.50 -75.45
N ASP A 358 -16.37 -23.21 -75.73
CA ASP A 358 -15.87 -22.12 -74.90
C ASP A 358 -16.50 -22.15 -73.50
N LEU A 359 -17.84 -22.25 -73.43
CA LEU A 359 -18.57 -22.38 -72.17
C LEU A 359 -18.20 -23.67 -71.40
N THR A 360 -17.93 -24.77 -72.11
CA THR A 360 -17.49 -26.02 -71.48
C THR A 360 -16.12 -25.84 -70.82
N ALA A 361 -15.19 -25.17 -71.51
CA ALA A 361 -13.87 -24.84 -70.97
C ALA A 361 -13.97 -23.88 -69.77
N GLU A 362 -14.81 -22.84 -69.85
CA GLU A 362 -15.05 -21.91 -68.74
C GLU A 362 -15.64 -22.61 -67.50
N VAL A 363 -16.64 -23.48 -67.69
CA VAL A 363 -17.24 -24.28 -66.60
C VAL A 363 -16.19 -25.20 -65.96
N ALA A 364 -15.33 -25.84 -66.76
CA ALA A 364 -14.26 -26.67 -66.24
C ALA A 364 -13.26 -25.86 -65.40
N ALA A 365 -12.86 -24.67 -65.88
CA ALA A 365 -11.96 -23.77 -65.15
C ALA A 365 -12.59 -23.28 -63.83
N LEU A 366 -13.87 -22.85 -63.85
CA LEU A 366 -14.57 -22.37 -62.65
C LEU A 366 -14.76 -23.49 -61.62
N ARG A 367 -14.99 -24.74 -62.04
CA ARG A 367 -15.04 -25.89 -61.12
C ARG A 367 -13.71 -26.12 -60.43
N GLN A 368 -12.60 -26.01 -61.15
CA GLN A 368 -11.27 -26.13 -60.58
C GLN A 368 -10.98 -25.01 -59.57
N SER A 369 -11.31 -23.77 -59.93
CA SER A 369 -11.18 -22.62 -59.01
C SER A 369 -12.05 -22.79 -57.76
N LEU A 370 -13.29 -23.26 -57.90
CA LEU A 370 -14.19 -23.51 -56.77
C LEU A 370 -13.62 -24.58 -55.83
N ALA A 371 -13.04 -25.66 -56.39
CA ALA A 371 -12.37 -26.69 -55.59
C ALA A 371 -11.17 -26.12 -54.82
N ALA A 372 -10.35 -25.28 -55.46
CA ALA A 372 -9.21 -24.62 -54.83
C ALA A 372 -9.63 -23.69 -53.68
N TYR A 373 -10.62 -22.82 -53.89
CA TYR A 373 -11.13 -21.95 -52.82
C TYR A 373 -11.82 -22.73 -51.70
N THR A 374 -12.52 -23.81 -52.02
CA THR A 374 -13.12 -24.68 -51.00
C THR A 374 -12.03 -25.31 -50.12
N GLN A 375 -10.94 -25.78 -50.71
CA GLN A 375 -9.81 -26.32 -49.96
C GLN A 375 -9.12 -25.23 -49.12
N GLN A 376 -8.97 -24.02 -49.66
CA GLN A 376 -8.39 -22.89 -48.94
C GLN A 376 -9.23 -22.49 -47.71
N VAL A 377 -10.56 -22.43 -47.84
CA VAL A 377 -11.47 -22.17 -46.72
C VAL A 377 -11.32 -23.25 -45.64
N GLN A 378 -11.21 -24.53 -46.03
CA GLN A 378 -11.02 -25.63 -45.08
C GLN A 378 -9.69 -25.51 -44.32
N ASP A 379 -8.58 -25.24 -45.00
CA ASP A 379 -7.26 -25.07 -44.37
C ASP A 379 -7.26 -23.87 -43.40
N VAL A 380 -7.80 -22.73 -43.81
CA VAL A 380 -7.89 -21.54 -42.96
C VAL A 380 -8.76 -21.81 -41.72
N ASN A 381 -9.89 -22.51 -41.88
CA ASN A 381 -10.75 -22.88 -40.75
C ASN A 381 -10.05 -23.81 -39.77
N GLN A 382 -9.28 -24.80 -40.25
CA GLN A 382 -8.49 -25.68 -39.38
C GLN A 382 -7.44 -24.91 -38.59
N ARG A 383 -6.76 -23.94 -39.22
CA ARG A 383 -5.80 -23.07 -38.54
C ARG A 383 -6.46 -22.17 -37.49
N LEU A 384 -7.63 -21.61 -37.80
CA LEU A 384 -8.41 -20.81 -36.85
C LEU A 384 -8.88 -21.64 -35.65
N LEU A 385 -9.31 -22.89 -35.85
CA LEU A 385 -9.68 -23.80 -34.77
C LEU A 385 -8.48 -24.09 -33.86
N ARG A 386 -7.31 -24.38 -34.44
CA ARG A 386 -6.08 -24.59 -33.66
C ARG A 386 -5.72 -23.34 -32.84
N LEU A 387 -5.85 -22.14 -33.40
CA LEU A 387 -5.65 -20.91 -32.62
C LEU A 387 -6.68 -20.77 -31.50
N SER A 388 -7.95 -21.09 -31.75
CA SER A 388 -9.00 -21.04 -30.73
C SER A 388 -8.72 -21.99 -29.56
N GLU A 389 -8.11 -23.15 -29.80
CA GLU A 389 -7.70 -24.10 -28.76
C GLU A 389 -6.53 -23.57 -27.91
N LEU A 390 -5.63 -22.79 -28.53
CA LEU A 390 -4.46 -22.19 -27.89
C LEU A 390 -4.76 -20.88 -27.14
N GLU A 391 -5.86 -20.21 -27.50
CA GLU A 391 -6.24 -18.89 -26.96
C GLU A 391 -6.35 -18.82 -25.43
N PRO A 392 -6.94 -19.79 -24.71
CA PRO A 392 -7.00 -19.75 -23.25
C PRO A 392 -5.62 -19.72 -22.60
N THR A 393 -4.68 -20.55 -23.09
CA THR A 393 -3.31 -20.61 -22.59
C THR A 393 -2.55 -19.33 -22.90
N PHE A 394 -2.70 -18.78 -24.11
CA PHE A 394 -2.14 -17.48 -24.46
C PHE A 394 -2.63 -16.37 -23.53
N ASN A 395 -3.94 -16.29 -23.32
CA ASN A 395 -4.55 -15.26 -22.47
C ASN A 395 -4.12 -15.39 -21.01
N GLN A 396 -3.96 -16.61 -20.51
CA GLN A 396 -3.44 -16.86 -19.17
C GLN A 396 -1.99 -16.37 -19.04
N LEU A 397 -1.09 -16.80 -19.94
CA LEU A 397 0.31 -16.40 -19.91
C LEU A 397 0.48 -14.88 -20.07
N SER A 398 -0.27 -14.26 -20.99
CA SER A 398 -0.24 -12.80 -21.17
C SER A 398 -0.70 -12.05 -19.92
N ARG A 399 -1.80 -12.50 -19.29
CA ARG A 399 -2.32 -11.88 -18.07
C ARG A 399 -1.35 -12.03 -16.90
N ASP A 400 -0.78 -13.21 -16.73
CA ASP A 400 0.19 -13.49 -15.67
C ASP A 400 1.43 -12.62 -15.83
N ARG A 401 1.94 -12.50 -17.07
CA ARG A 401 3.03 -11.58 -17.42
C ARG A 401 2.71 -10.13 -17.04
N ASP A 402 1.54 -9.62 -17.40
CA ASP A 402 1.14 -8.24 -17.12
C ASP A 402 1.03 -7.97 -15.62
N VAL A 403 0.43 -8.89 -14.87
CA VAL A 403 0.31 -8.81 -13.40
C VAL A 403 1.68 -8.86 -12.74
N LEU A 404 2.55 -9.80 -13.14
CA LEU A 404 3.89 -9.94 -12.57
C LEU A 404 4.77 -8.73 -12.91
N SER A 405 4.72 -8.22 -14.14
CA SER A 405 5.42 -7.00 -14.57
C SER A 405 4.98 -5.79 -13.75
N THR A 406 3.67 -5.63 -13.54
CA THR A 406 3.11 -4.56 -12.69
C THR A 406 3.59 -4.68 -11.26
N ASN A 407 3.55 -5.89 -10.68
CA ASN A 407 4.03 -6.13 -9.32
C ASN A 407 5.53 -5.81 -9.18
N VAL A 408 6.38 -6.26 -10.12
CA VAL A 408 7.82 -5.95 -10.09
C VAL A 408 8.04 -4.43 -10.15
N ARG A 409 7.33 -3.73 -11.03
CA ARG A 409 7.40 -2.26 -11.13
C ARG A 409 6.98 -1.58 -9.84
N ASP A 410 5.83 -1.96 -9.27
CA ASP A 410 5.29 -1.36 -8.05
C ASP A 410 6.21 -1.56 -6.85
N PHE A 411 6.76 -2.77 -6.68
CA PHE A 411 7.72 -3.04 -5.60
C PHE A 411 9.05 -2.33 -5.81
N THR A 412 9.51 -2.17 -7.06
CA THR A 412 10.70 -1.37 -7.37
C THR A 412 10.49 0.10 -7.00
N VAL A 413 9.34 0.67 -7.36
CA VAL A 413 9.01 2.07 -6.99
C VAL A 413 8.95 2.23 -5.47
N LYS A 414 8.30 1.30 -4.76
CA LYS A 414 8.23 1.33 -3.29
C LYS A 414 9.59 1.21 -2.64
N GLU A 415 10.45 0.32 -3.14
CA GLU A 415 11.82 0.19 -2.65
C GLU A 415 12.60 1.50 -2.80
N GLN A 416 12.51 2.14 -3.97
CA GLN A 416 13.16 3.43 -4.22
C GLN A 416 12.60 4.54 -3.30
N GLN A 417 11.29 4.56 -3.07
CA GLN A 417 10.65 5.48 -2.13
C GLN A 417 11.12 5.24 -0.68
N ASP A 418 11.16 3.98 -0.23
CA ASP A 418 11.68 3.59 1.08
C ASP A 418 13.15 4.00 1.24
N GLN A 419 13.98 3.77 0.22
CA GLN A 419 15.39 4.15 0.21
C GLN A 419 15.56 5.68 0.24
N ALA A 420 14.81 6.41 -0.59
CA ALA A 420 14.82 7.87 -0.62
C ALA A 420 14.37 8.44 0.73
N GLN A 421 13.30 7.90 1.33
CA GLN A 421 12.81 8.29 2.64
C GLN A 421 13.88 8.05 3.72
N ARG A 422 14.55 6.89 3.72
CA ARG A 422 15.64 6.61 4.66
C ARG A 422 16.81 7.57 4.48
N GLN A 423 17.19 7.92 3.25
CA GLN A 423 18.24 8.91 3.00
C GLN A 423 17.82 10.31 3.49
N MET A 424 16.57 10.71 3.24
CA MET A 424 16.01 11.97 3.74
C MET A 424 15.93 11.99 5.27
N SER A 425 15.53 10.90 5.93
CA SER A 425 15.53 10.80 7.39
C SER A 425 16.95 10.72 7.99
N ALA A 426 17.90 10.13 7.28
CA ALA A 426 19.31 10.07 7.70
C ALA A 426 20.01 11.43 7.58
N GLN A 427 19.70 12.21 6.54
CA GLN A 427 20.20 13.57 6.35
C GLN A 427 19.40 14.62 7.15
N GLY A 428 18.10 14.40 7.32
CA GLY A 428 17.13 15.27 7.98
C GLY A 428 16.87 14.92 9.44
N SER A 429 17.89 14.55 10.22
CA SER A 429 17.76 14.33 11.67
C SER A 429 17.48 15.62 12.48
N ASP A 430 16.80 16.58 11.88
CA ASP A 430 16.47 17.89 12.43
C ASP A 430 15.07 17.92 13.09
N ASN A 431 14.34 16.79 13.10
CA ASN A 431 13.05 16.73 13.79
C ASN A 431 13.20 16.79 15.31
N ILE A 432 14.37 16.44 15.85
CA ILE A 432 14.64 16.61 17.27
C ILE A 432 15.94 17.37 17.46
N ARG A 433 15.87 18.56 18.06
CA ARG A 433 17.01 19.45 18.25
C ARG A 433 17.20 19.77 19.73
N ILE A 434 18.44 19.73 20.18
CA ILE A 434 18.78 20.16 21.54
C ILE A 434 18.70 21.69 21.55
N VAL A 435 17.72 22.24 22.25
CA VAL A 435 17.52 23.70 22.40
C VAL A 435 18.52 24.24 23.42
N GLN A 436 18.69 23.52 24.52
CA GLN A 436 19.63 23.88 25.58
C GLN A 436 20.32 22.63 26.11
N ARG A 437 21.65 22.60 26.04
CA ARG A 437 22.46 21.58 26.71
C ARG A 437 22.53 21.83 28.21
N ALA A 438 22.75 20.76 28.96
CA ALA A 438 22.93 20.85 30.40
C ALA A 438 24.21 21.62 30.74
N VAL A 439 24.12 22.50 31.72
CA VAL A 439 25.26 23.23 32.30
C VAL A 439 25.33 22.92 33.79
N ALA A 440 26.55 22.76 34.32
CA ALA A 440 26.78 22.54 35.74
C ALA A 440 26.17 23.70 36.57
N PRO A 441 25.21 23.44 37.46
CA PRO A 441 24.55 24.49 38.22
C PRO A 441 25.47 25.03 39.33
N SER A 442 25.56 26.36 39.42
CA SER A 442 26.36 27.03 40.46
C SER A 442 25.66 27.08 41.83
N THR A 443 24.34 26.87 41.86
CA THR A 443 23.52 26.94 43.09
C THR A 443 22.89 25.59 43.40
N GLY A 444 23.26 25.02 44.55
CA GLY A 444 22.66 23.78 45.07
C GLY A 444 21.47 24.07 45.98
N LYS A 445 20.41 23.26 45.88
CA LYS A 445 19.30 23.25 46.85
C LYS A 445 19.64 22.31 47.99
N SER A 446 19.24 22.64 49.22
CA SER A 446 19.42 21.76 50.37
C SER A 446 18.24 21.84 51.31
N LEU A 447 17.92 20.72 51.94
CA LEU A 447 16.88 20.65 52.97
C LEU A 447 17.36 21.22 54.33
N LYS A 448 18.58 21.77 54.41
CA LYS A 448 19.14 22.30 55.66
C LYS A 448 18.26 23.36 56.32
N LYS A 449 17.82 24.35 55.52
CA LYS A 449 16.97 25.46 55.99
C LYS A 449 15.61 24.98 56.51
N PRO A 450 14.81 24.21 55.74
CA PRO A 450 13.52 23.73 56.25
C PRO A 450 13.67 22.79 57.45
N ILE A 451 14.72 21.95 57.50
CA ILE A 451 14.97 21.07 58.65
C ILE A 451 15.30 21.87 59.92
N ILE A 452 16.09 22.95 59.83
CA ILE A 452 16.38 23.80 60.98
C ILE A 452 15.11 24.47 61.50
N VAL A 453 14.25 24.95 60.60
CA VAL A 453 12.95 25.54 60.98
C VAL A 453 12.06 24.49 61.65
N LEU A 454 11.98 23.28 61.09
CA LEU A 454 11.18 22.21 61.66
C LEU A 454 11.73 21.75 63.02
N ALA A 455 13.05 21.62 63.16
CA ALA A 455 13.72 21.28 64.42
C ALA A 455 13.49 22.35 65.49
N PHE A 456 13.51 23.63 65.12
CA PHE A 456 13.18 24.73 66.01
C PHE A 456 11.73 24.63 66.52
N LEU A 457 10.77 24.45 65.60
CA LEU A 457 9.35 24.33 65.96
C LEU A 457 9.11 23.11 66.85
N PHE A 458 9.72 21.97 66.52
CA PHE A 458 9.61 20.74 67.30
C PHE A 458 10.25 20.91 68.69
N ALA A 459 11.46 21.47 68.78
CA ALA A 459 12.13 21.72 70.06
C ALA A 459 11.33 22.66 70.96
N ALA A 460 10.76 23.74 70.40
CA ALA A 460 9.94 24.70 71.15
C ALA A 460 8.66 24.03 71.68
N PHE A 461 7.99 23.24 70.83
CA PHE A 461 6.80 22.50 71.22
C PHE A 461 7.09 21.50 72.33
N THR A 462 8.13 20.67 72.18
CA THR A 462 8.50 19.67 73.20
C THR A 462 8.93 20.34 74.50
N ALA A 463 9.69 21.43 74.45
CA ALA A 463 10.08 22.18 75.65
C ALA A 463 8.87 22.72 76.41
N ALA A 464 7.87 23.27 75.71
CA ALA A 464 6.62 23.74 76.32
C ALA A 464 5.85 22.59 76.97
N CYS A 465 5.71 21.45 76.29
CA CYS A 465 5.05 20.26 76.85
C CYS A 465 5.76 19.75 78.11
N VAL A 466 7.08 19.64 78.10
CA VAL A 466 7.85 19.17 79.27
C VAL A 466 7.74 20.16 80.43
N GLY A 467 7.78 21.48 80.16
CA GLY A 467 7.55 22.52 81.16
C GLY A 467 6.16 22.39 81.80
N LEU A 468 5.13 22.15 80.98
CA LEU A 468 3.74 22.01 81.44
C LEU A 468 3.53 20.72 82.24
N VAL A 469 4.09 19.59 81.80
CA VAL A 469 4.04 18.32 82.55
C VAL A 469 4.74 18.44 83.90
N ARG A 470 5.94 19.04 83.93
CA ARG A 470 6.69 19.25 85.18
C ARG A 470 5.98 20.22 86.12
N MET A 471 5.29 21.22 85.58
CA MET A 471 4.42 22.10 86.36
C MET A 471 3.27 21.32 87.00
N LEU A 472 2.54 20.49 86.24
CA LEU A 472 1.39 19.73 86.73
C LEU A 472 1.76 18.67 87.78
N LEU A 473 2.97 18.10 87.69
CA LEU A 473 3.44 17.06 88.62
C LEU A 473 4.07 17.63 89.91
N ARG A 474 4.24 18.94 90.04
CA ARG A 474 4.80 19.55 91.27
C ARG A 474 3.74 19.66 92.37
N PRO A 475 3.98 19.08 93.56
CA PRO A 475 3.07 19.26 94.70
C PRO A 475 3.04 20.71 95.18
N GLY A 476 1.84 21.22 95.51
CA GLY A 476 1.63 22.51 96.20
C GLY A 476 0.92 23.60 95.38
N LEU A 477 0.29 24.56 96.06
CA LEU A 477 -0.39 25.71 95.46
C LEU A 477 0.64 26.80 95.13
N GLN A 478 1.01 26.89 93.86
CA GLN A 478 2.21 27.62 93.44
C GLN A 478 2.03 29.15 93.32
N THR A 479 0.80 29.66 93.18
CA THR A 479 0.52 31.09 93.16
C THR A 479 -0.44 31.46 94.29
N PRO A 480 -0.30 32.67 94.90
CA PRO A 480 -1.23 33.12 95.93
C PRO A 480 -2.65 33.25 95.41
N ALA A 481 -2.83 33.66 94.15
CA ALA A 481 -4.13 33.71 93.51
C ALA A 481 -4.76 32.32 93.33
N SER A 482 -3.97 31.28 93.02
CA SER A 482 -4.46 29.88 92.98
C SER A 482 -4.74 29.34 94.38
N ALA A 483 -3.96 29.72 95.38
CA ALA A 483 -4.23 29.34 96.78
C ALA A 483 -5.55 29.93 97.28
N SER A 484 -5.77 31.24 97.05
CA SER A 484 -7.03 31.90 97.41
C SER A 484 -8.24 31.27 96.70
N ARG A 485 -8.14 30.99 95.40
CA ARG A 485 -9.24 30.41 94.61
C ARG A 485 -9.51 28.93 94.91
N THR A 486 -8.49 28.18 95.30
CA THR A 486 -8.65 26.75 95.63
C THR A 486 -9.15 26.55 97.06
N LEU A 487 -8.72 27.41 97.99
CA LEU A 487 -9.07 27.32 99.41
C LEU A 487 -10.30 28.17 99.79
N GLY A 488 -10.72 29.10 98.92
CA GLY A 488 -11.84 30.02 99.19
C GLY A 488 -11.54 31.08 100.26
N LEU A 489 -10.26 31.31 100.57
CA LEU A 489 -9.81 32.20 101.65
C LEU A 489 -8.94 33.34 101.11
N PRO A 490 -8.95 34.54 101.74
CA PRO A 490 -8.05 35.62 101.39
C PRO A 490 -6.61 35.28 101.79
N VAL A 491 -5.64 35.53 100.90
CA VAL A 491 -4.21 35.34 101.20
C VAL A 491 -3.69 36.60 101.89
N LEU A 492 -3.35 36.49 103.17
CA LEU A 492 -2.90 37.62 103.99
C LEU A 492 -1.39 37.92 103.84
N ALA A 493 -0.58 36.90 103.59
CA ALA A 493 0.86 37.04 103.38
C ALA A 493 1.38 35.95 102.43
N THR A 494 2.44 36.29 101.69
CA THR A 494 3.18 35.33 100.87
C THR A 494 4.65 35.40 101.27
N ALA A 495 5.28 34.24 101.40
CA ALA A 495 6.71 34.15 101.63
C ALA A 495 7.36 33.52 100.40
N ASN A 496 8.40 34.17 99.88
CA ASN A 496 9.20 33.58 98.81
C ASN A 496 10.00 32.42 99.39
N TYR A 497 9.68 31.20 98.95
CA TYR A 497 10.50 30.04 99.26
C TYR A 497 11.80 30.15 98.46
N LYS A 498 12.87 30.59 99.12
CA LYS A 498 14.23 30.58 98.57
C LYS A 498 14.70 29.13 98.60
N ARG A 499 14.87 28.55 97.41
CA ARG A 499 15.45 27.22 97.24
C ARG A 499 16.84 27.35 96.67
#